data_AF-A0A654B4B7-F1
#
_entry.id   AF-A0A654B4B7-F1
#
_cell.length_a   1.000
_cell.length_b   1.000
_cell.length_c   1.000
_cell.angle_alpha   90.00
_cell.angle_beta   90.00
_cell.angle_gamma   90.00
#
_symmetry.space_group_name_H-M   'P 1'
#
loop_
_entity.id
_entity.type
_entity.pdbx_description
1 polymer ?
#
loop_
_entity_poly.entity_id
_entity_poly.type
_entity_poly.pdbx_seq_one_letter_code
_entity_poly.pdbx_strand_id
1 'polypeptide(L)'
;MDAPTIDPSWRDALAAPLTSESMAALTRFLAAEEQAGTVIFPPAAERFRALELTALPDVRVVILGQDPYHGAGQAHGLCFSVRPGVKPPPSLANIYRELASDCGIARPTHGFLEHWARQGVLLLNTVLTVAEGSAAAHRGRGWEQLTDAIIRAVAEQEAPTVFMLWGSHAQAKAPLVTASGDDRHLILTAPHPSPLSAYKGWFGSGHFSKANAFLAAHGRGTIDWSVPPMASA
;
A
#
# COMPACT_ATOMS: atom_id res chain seq x y z
N MET A 1 -2.14 23.48 2.30
CA MET A 1 -1.68 22.36 1.47
C MET A 1 -2.37 22.51 0.14
N ASP A 2 -1.62 22.55 -0.96
CA ASP A 2 -2.21 22.42 -2.28
C ASP A 2 -2.93 21.07 -2.39
N ALA A 3 -3.98 21.01 -3.22
CA ALA A 3 -4.71 19.77 -3.43
C ALA A 3 -3.76 18.67 -3.93
N PRO A 4 -3.88 17.43 -3.42
CA PRO A 4 -3.01 16.35 -3.87
C PRO A 4 -3.14 16.16 -5.38
N THR A 5 -2.00 16.02 -6.07
CA THR A 5 -1.98 15.79 -7.53
C THR A 5 -2.24 14.32 -7.80
N ILE A 6 -3.46 13.86 -7.52
CA ILE A 6 -3.91 12.50 -7.82
C ILE A 6 -4.68 12.45 -9.14
N ASP A 7 -4.73 11.26 -9.75
CA ASP A 7 -5.47 11.00 -10.98
C ASP A 7 -6.95 11.47 -10.85
N PRO A 8 -7.57 12.02 -11.92
CA PRO A 8 -8.97 12.44 -11.90
C PRO A 8 -9.92 11.38 -11.36
N SER A 9 -9.71 10.11 -11.70
CA SER A 9 -10.56 9.00 -11.23
C SER A 9 -10.59 8.88 -9.70
N TRP A 10 -9.45 9.14 -9.04
CA TRP A 10 -9.38 9.19 -7.59
C TRP A 10 -9.99 10.46 -7.02
N ARG A 11 -9.81 11.62 -7.66
CA ARG A 11 -10.42 12.88 -7.19
C ARG A 11 -11.93 12.78 -7.13
N ASP A 12 -12.53 12.19 -8.16
CA ASP A 12 -13.98 12.04 -8.25
C ASP A 12 -14.48 11.06 -7.17
N ALA A 13 -13.86 9.89 -7.07
CA ALA A 13 -14.22 8.87 -6.07
C ALA A 13 -13.99 9.33 -4.61
N LEU A 14 -13.02 10.21 -4.39
CA LEU A 14 -12.62 10.67 -3.05
C LEU A 14 -13.05 12.10 -2.76
N ALA A 15 -13.92 12.71 -3.56
CA ALA A 15 -14.35 14.10 -3.37
C ALA A 15 -14.88 14.34 -1.95
N ALA A 16 -15.83 13.50 -1.50
CA ALA A 16 -16.41 13.60 -0.16
C ALA A 16 -15.41 13.40 0.99
N PRO A 17 -14.59 12.32 1.04
CA PRO A 17 -13.62 12.15 2.11
C PRO A 17 -12.52 13.23 2.12
N LEU A 18 -12.09 13.73 0.95
CA LEU A 18 -11.09 14.79 0.86
C LEU A 18 -11.58 16.16 1.38
N THR A 19 -12.89 16.42 1.32
CA THR A 19 -13.50 17.65 1.87
C THR A 19 -14.11 17.45 3.26
N SER A 20 -13.88 16.30 3.90
CA SER A 20 -14.46 15.99 5.21
C SER A 20 -13.83 16.78 6.36
N GLU A 21 -14.56 16.93 7.47
CA GLU A 21 -14.01 17.55 8.69
C GLU A 21 -12.84 16.74 9.25
N SER A 22 -12.85 15.40 9.09
CA SER A 22 -11.70 14.57 9.49
C SER A 22 -10.45 14.90 8.68
N MET A 23 -10.58 15.18 7.38
CA MET A 23 -9.44 15.58 6.54
C MET A 23 -8.94 16.99 6.90
N ALA A 24 -9.85 17.90 7.23
CA ALA A 24 -9.50 19.23 7.73
C ALA A 24 -8.77 19.14 9.09
N ALA A 25 -9.23 18.31 10.01
CA ALA A 25 -8.60 18.07 11.31
C ALA A 25 -7.21 17.45 11.16
N LEU A 26 -7.06 16.44 10.29
CA LEU A 26 -5.77 15.84 9.95
C LEU A 26 -4.80 16.87 9.38
N THR A 27 -5.26 17.73 8.47
CA THR A 27 -4.46 18.81 7.88
C THR A 27 -3.94 19.77 8.94
N ARG A 28 -4.80 20.20 9.89
CA ARG A 28 -4.38 21.05 11.01
C ARG A 28 -3.37 20.36 11.92
N PHE A 29 -3.59 19.08 12.22
CA PHE A 29 -2.67 18.28 13.02
C PHE A 29 -1.27 18.20 12.40
N LEU A 30 -1.17 17.84 11.11
CA LEU A 30 0.13 17.74 10.43
C LEU A 30 0.84 19.10 10.35
N ALA A 31 0.09 20.18 10.08
CA ALA A 31 0.67 21.53 10.06
C ALA A 31 1.22 21.94 11.44
N ALA A 32 0.53 21.57 12.52
CA ALA A 32 1.00 21.85 13.87
C ALA A 32 2.27 21.06 14.23
N GLU A 33 2.34 19.78 13.85
CA GLU A 33 3.54 18.96 14.00
C GLU A 33 4.74 19.57 13.24
N GLU A 34 4.54 19.95 11.98
CA GLU A 34 5.59 20.58 11.16
C GLU A 34 6.03 21.93 11.75
N GLN A 35 5.09 22.76 12.24
CA GLN A 35 5.40 24.03 12.92
C GLN A 35 6.16 23.83 14.23
N ALA A 36 5.93 22.72 14.94
CA ALA A 36 6.66 22.35 16.14
C ALA A 36 8.06 21.77 15.85
N GLY A 37 8.43 21.62 14.57
CA GLY A 37 9.72 21.09 14.15
C GLY A 37 9.78 19.57 14.04
N THR A 38 8.64 18.87 14.12
CA THR A 38 8.59 17.42 13.88
C THR A 38 8.92 17.12 12.42
N VAL A 39 9.89 16.24 12.19
CA VAL A 39 10.15 15.68 10.86
C VAL A 39 9.10 14.60 10.56
N ILE A 40 8.34 14.79 9.48
CA ILE A 40 7.27 13.87 9.07
C ILE A 40 7.66 13.15 7.78
N PHE A 41 7.50 11.83 7.75
CA PHE A 41 7.68 11.00 6.56
C PHE A 41 6.37 10.41 6.05
N PRO A 42 6.25 10.18 4.72
CA PRO A 42 7.16 10.66 3.68
C PRO A 42 7.01 12.20 3.49
N PRO A 43 7.88 12.84 2.68
CA PRO A 43 7.70 14.24 2.28
C PRO A 43 6.28 14.50 1.76
N ALA A 44 5.76 15.71 1.97
CA ALA A 44 4.36 16.04 1.70
C ALA A 44 3.90 15.69 0.26
N ALA A 45 4.76 15.93 -0.73
CA ALA A 45 4.49 15.64 -2.14
C ALA A 45 4.36 14.14 -2.46
N GLU A 46 4.76 13.25 -1.56
CA GLU A 46 4.76 11.79 -1.80
C GLU A 46 3.70 11.07 -0.97
N ARG A 47 2.94 11.77 -0.12
CA ARG A 47 1.93 11.14 0.76
C ARG A 47 0.84 10.40 -0.04
N PHE A 48 0.59 10.83 -1.28
CA PHE A 48 -0.40 10.24 -2.19
C PHE A 48 0.21 9.44 -3.35
N ARG A 49 1.50 9.13 -3.28
CA ARG A 49 2.26 8.50 -4.39
C ARG A 49 1.65 7.21 -4.91
N ALA A 50 1.03 6.40 -4.04
CA ALA A 50 0.34 5.18 -4.45
C ALA A 50 -0.81 5.44 -5.45
N LEU A 51 -1.57 6.52 -5.24
CA LEU A 51 -2.72 6.92 -6.07
C LEU A 51 -2.27 7.66 -7.34
N GLU A 52 -1.12 8.33 -7.29
CA GLU A 52 -0.47 8.91 -8.48
C GLU A 52 0.00 7.86 -9.47
N LEU A 53 0.57 6.77 -8.95
CA LEU A 53 1.17 5.71 -9.76
C LEU A 53 0.15 4.68 -10.26
N THR A 54 -0.99 4.60 -9.60
CA THR A 54 -2.03 3.59 -9.88
C THR A 54 -3.37 4.29 -9.94
N ALA A 55 -3.84 4.67 -11.14
CA ALA A 55 -5.18 5.23 -11.31
C ALA A 55 -6.24 4.23 -10.87
N LEU A 56 -7.41 4.71 -10.41
CA LEU A 56 -8.45 3.86 -9.84
C LEU A 56 -8.85 2.72 -10.81
N PRO A 57 -9.20 2.97 -12.10
CA PRO A 57 -9.59 1.90 -13.03
C PRO A 57 -8.48 0.88 -13.33
N ASP A 58 -7.22 1.24 -13.10
CA ASP A 58 -6.07 0.40 -13.37
C ASP A 58 -5.70 -0.53 -12.19
N VAL A 59 -6.36 -0.37 -11.03
CA VAL A 59 -6.11 -1.20 -9.85
C VAL A 59 -6.49 -2.66 -10.14
N ARG A 60 -5.53 -3.56 -9.96
CA ARG A 60 -5.66 -5.03 -10.12
C ARG A 60 -5.37 -5.77 -8.81
N VAL A 61 -4.43 -5.25 -8.02
CA VAL A 61 -4.08 -5.80 -6.71
C VAL A 61 -3.98 -4.66 -5.70
N VAL A 62 -4.48 -4.86 -4.49
CA VAL A 62 -4.29 -3.96 -3.36
C VAL A 62 -3.44 -4.68 -2.31
N ILE A 63 -2.34 -4.06 -1.88
CA ILE A 63 -1.51 -4.54 -0.77
C ILE A 63 -1.57 -3.49 0.33
N LEU A 64 -1.98 -3.90 1.53
CA LEU A 64 -2.10 -3.00 2.67
C LEU A 64 -0.89 -3.08 3.61
N GLY A 65 -0.27 -1.93 3.86
CA GLY A 65 0.64 -1.70 4.98
C GLY A 65 -0.02 -0.94 6.12
N GLN A 66 0.67 -0.82 7.24
CA GLN A 66 0.15 -0.13 8.43
C GLN A 66 0.46 1.37 8.36
N ASP A 67 1.72 1.74 8.60
CA ASP A 67 2.27 3.10 8.57
C ASP A 67 3.57 3.15 7.73
N PRO A 68 4.00 4.35 7.28
CA PRO A 68 5.23 4.48 6.53
C PRO A 68 6.46 4.14 7.40
N TYR A 69 7.59 3.85 6.74
CA TYR A 69 8.86 3.77 7.45
C TYR A 69 9.21 5.11 8.12
N HIS A 70 9.64 5.06 9.39
CA HIS A 70 9.91 6.23 10.22
C HIS A 70 11.38 6.68 10.22
N GLY A 71 12.24 6.06 9.38
CA GLY A 71 13.64 6.45 9.20
C GLY A 71 13.84 7.33 7.97
N ALA A 72 14.77 8.28 8.08
CA ALA A 72 15.12 9.19 6.99
C ALA A 72 15.47 8.47 5.69
N GLY A 73 14.93 8.97 4.58
CA GLY A 73 15.17 8.45 3.23
C GLY A 73 14.48 7.11 2.90
N GLN A 74 13.77 6.48 3.84
CA GLN A 74 13.13 5.19 3.60
C GLN A 74 11.78 5.32 2.89
N ALA A 75 10.80 5.97 3.53
CA ALA A 75 9.44 6.07 3.02
C ALA A 75 9.35 7.02 1.83
N HIS A 76 8.54 6.62 0.84
CA HIS A 76 8.24 7.42 -0.35
C HIS A 76 6.79 7.27 -0.83
N GLY A 77 5.88 7.01 0.11
CA GLY A 77 4.43 6.96 -0.16
C GLY A 77 3.88 5.62 -0.65
N LEU A 78 4.69 4.56 -0.73
CA LEU A 78 4.28 3.21 -1.09
C LEU A 78 4.51 2.25 0.09
N CYS A 79 3.52 1.42 0.43
CA CYS A 79 3.67 0.42 1.50
C CYS A 79 4.78 -0.58 1.16
N PHE A 80 5.54 -1.01 2.18
CA PHE A 80 6.71 -1.90 2.11
C PHE A 80 7.89 -1.44 1.24
N SER A 81 7.70 -0.50 0.32
CA SER A 81 8.76 -0.03 -0.56
C SER A 81 9.68 0.98 0.14
N VAL A 82 10.96 0.92 -0.21
CA VAL A 82 11.97 1.92 0.18
C VAL A 82 12.63 2.51 -1.06
N ARG A 83 13.20 3.72 -0.91
CA ARG A 83 13.93 4.38 -1.99
C ARG A 83 15.16 3.59 -2.47
N PRO A 84 15.61 3.80 -3.71
CA PRO A 84 16.90 3.29 -4.17
C PRO A 84 18.05 3.68 -3.23
N GLY A 85 19.03 2.79 -3.06
CA GLY A 85 20.13 2.96 -2.11
C GLY A 85 19.81 2.56 -0.66
N VAL A 86 18.54 2.43 -0.30
CA VAL A 86 18.13 1.91 1.02
C VAL A 86 18.07 0.39 0.97
N LYS A 87 18.73 -0.26 1.94
CA LYS A 87 18.65 -1.71 2.10
C LYS A 87 17.21 -2.15 2.37
N PRO A 88 16.69 -3.19 1.69
CA PRO A 88 15.38 -3.76 1.99
C PRO A 88 15.19 -4.05 3.49
N PRO A 89 14.16 -3.48 4.14
CA PRO A 89 13.86 -3.76 5.54
C PRO A 89 13.46 -5.24 5.75
N PRO A 90 13.49 -5.76 7.00
CA PRO A 90 13.26 -7.18 7.26
C PRO A 90 11.95 -7.73 6.69
N SER A 91 10.85 -6.96 6.78
CA SER A 91 9.56 -7.35 6.18
C SER A 91 9.64 -7.48 4.66
N LEU A 92 10.28 -6.53 3.98
CA LEU A 92 10.46 -6.58 2.52
C LEU A 92 11.40 -7.73 2.11
N ALA A 93 12.46 -7.98 2.88
CA ALA A 93 13.34 -9.12 2.65
C ALA A 93 12.59 -10.47 2.75
N ASN A 94 11.62 -10.57 3.67
CA ASN A 94 10.73 -11.72 3.78
C ASN A 94 9.70 -11.79 2.66
N ILE A 95 9.20 -10.65 2.17
CA ILE A 95 8.39 -10.58 0.95
C ILE A 95 9.15 -11.18 -0.23
N TYR A 96 10.39 -10.75 -0.45
CA TYR A 96 11.22 -11.31 -1.53
C TYR A 96 11.57 -12.79 -1.33
N ARG A 97 11.72 -13.26 -0.09
CA ARG A 97 11.93 -14.68 0.19
C ARG A 97 10.70 -15.51 -0.18
N GLU A 98 9.51 -15.06 0.18
CA GLU A 98 8.27 -15.73 -0.22
C GLU A 98 8.10 -15.69 -1.74
N LEU A 99 8.32 -14.54 -2.37
CA LEU A 99 8.21 -14.40 -3.82
C LEU A 99 9.17 -15.34 -4.59
N ALA A 100 10.39 -15.52 -4.08
CA ALA A 100 11.34 -16.46 -4.65
C ALA A 100 10.88 -17.92 -4.53
N SER A 101 10.25 -18.28 -3.41
CA SER A 101 9.70 -19.63 -3.20
C SER A 101 8.42 -19.87 -4.00
N ASP A 102 7.57 -18.85 -4.13
CA ASP A 102 6.25 -18.93 -4.77
C ASP A 102 6.36 -18.89 -6.30
N CYS A 103 7.14 -17.94 -6.83
CA CYS A 103 7.19 -17.66 -8.26
C CYS A 103 8.56 -17.95 -8.91
N GLY A 104 9.54 -18.44 -8.14
CA GLY A 104 10.91 -18.67 -8.66
C GLY A 104 11.67 -17.39 -9.02
N ILE A 105 11.20 -16.23 -8.55
CA ILE A 105 11.78 -14.92 -8.89
C ILE A 105 13.01 -14.65 -8.04
N ALA A 106 14.12 -14.26 -8.68
CA ALA A 106 15.35 -13.92 -7.98
C ALA A 106 15.14 -12.73 -7.02
N ARG A 107 15.74 -12.81 -5.82
CA ARG A 107 15.59 -11.78 -4.79
C ARG A 107 16.26 -10.47 -5.25
N PRO A 108 15.53 -9.36 -5.32
CA PRO A 108 16.09 -8.05 -5.68
C PRO A 108 17.11 -7.55 -4.66
N THR A 109 18.03 -6.69 -5.11
CA THR A 109 19.07 -6.07 -4.27
C THR A 109 18.66 -4.70 -3.70
N HIS A 110 17.54 -4.14 -4.12
CA HIS A 110 16.96 -2.90 -3.63
C HIS A 110 15.47 -3.10 -3.32
N GLY A 111 14.85 -2.12 -2.65
CA GLY A 111 13.45 -2.21 -2.19
C GLY A 111 12.45 -1.30 -2.90
N PHE A 112 12.78 -0.86 -4.11
CA PHE A 112 11.97 0.11 -4.86
C PHE A 112 10.91 -0.61 -5.70
N LEU A 113 9.65 -0.55 -5.26
CA LEU A 113 8.53 -1.33 -5.79
C LEU A 113 7.64 -0.55 -6.77
N GLU A 114 8.13 0.57 -7.30
CA GLU A 114 7.36 1.39 -8.26
C GLU A 114 6.98 0.58 -9.52
N HIS A 115 7.81 -0.41 -9.91
CA HIS A 115 7.48 -1.32 -11.00
C HIS A 115 6.17 -2.10 -10.78
N TRP A 116 5.86 -2.47 -9.53
CA TRP A 116 4.59 -3.12 -9.21
C TRP A 116 3.43 -2.12 -9.29
N ALA A 117 3.61 -0.91 -8.74
CA ALA A 117 2.57 0.12 -8.77
C ALA A 117 2.12 0.46 -10.20
N ARG A 118 3.08 0.63 -11.11
CA ARG A 118 2.82 0.92 -12.53
C ARG A 118 2.09 -0.19 -13.28
N GLN A 119 1.95 -1.38 -12.70
CA GLN A 119 1.21 -2.51 -13.28
C GLN A 119 -0.20 -2.67 -12.69
N GLY A 120 -0.64 -1.77 -11.81
CA GLY A 120 -1.94 -1.87 -11.16
C GLY A 120 -1.89 -2.38 -9.71
N VAL A 121 -0.72 -2.42 -9.07
CA VAL A 121 -0.59 -2.82 -7.67
C VAL A 121 -0.67 -1.58 -6.76
N LEU A 122 -1.82 -1.35 -6.15
CA LEU A 122 -2.01 -0.28 -5.19
C LEU A 122 -1.30 -0.61 -3.86
N LEU A 123 -0.12 -0.03 -3.65
CA LEU A 123 0.71 -0.18 -2.44
C LEU A 123 0.32 0.84 -1.37
N LEU A 124 -0.79 0.60 -0.68
CA LEU A 124 -1.42 1.56 0.23
C LEU A 124 -1.07 1.28 1.70
N ASN A 125 -0.60 2.29 2.44
CA ASN A 125 -0.60 2.23 3.89
C ASN A 125 -1.97 2.70 4.43
N THR A 126 -2.43 2.15 5.56
CA THR A 126 -3.65 2.64 6.23
C THR A 126 -3.46 3.99 6.95
N VAL A 127 -2.21 4.34 7.27
CA VAL A 127 -1.80 5.64 7.76
C VAL A 127 -0.74 6.17 6.79
N LEU A 128 -0.90 7.38 6.25
CA LEU A 128 -0.04 7.87 5.16
C LEU A 128 1.15 8.70 5.63
N THR A 129 1.28 8.95 6.94
CA THR A 129 2.39 9.72 7.51
C THR A 129 2.84 9.14 8.84
N VAL A 130 4.09 9.40 9.23
CA VAL A 130 4.65 9.08 10.54
C VAL A 130 5.66 10.12 10.95
N ALA A 131 5.82 10.37 12.25
CA ALA A 131 6.90 11.20 12.78
C ALA A 131 8.21 10.40 12.80
N GLU A 132 9.33 11.07 12.54
CA GLU A 132 10.65 10.44 12.58
C GLU A 132 10.91 9.73 13.91
N GLY A 133 11.42 8.49 13.83
CA GLY A 133 11.73 7.67 15.00
C GLY A 133 10.51 7.19 15.82
N SER A 134 9.29 7.57 15.45
CA SER A 134 8.09 7.35 16.26
C SER A 134 7.02 6.55 15.50
N ALA A 135 7.19 5.23 15.49
CA ALA A 135 6.25 4.32 14.84
C ALA A 135 4.80 4.53 15.32
N ALA A 136 3.84 4.46 14.40
CA ALA A 136 2.40 4.66 14.63
C ALA A 136 2.00 6.01 15.28
N ALA A 137 2.87 7.02 15.33
CA ALA A 137 2.58 8.31 15.99
C ALA A 137 1.35 9.05 15.41
N HIS A 138 1.04 8.85 14.13
CA HIS A 138 -0.09 9.51 13.46
C HIS A 138 -1.32 8.61 13.32
N ARG A 139 -1.34 7.46 14.00
CA ARG A 139 -2.51 6.58 14.08
C ARG A 139 -3.69 7.31 14.73
N GLY A 140 -4.90 7.11 14.21
CA GLY A 140 -6.13 7.69 14.73
C GLY A 140 -6.25 9.20 14.51
N ARG A 141 -5.41 9.78 13.64
CA ARG A 141 -5.42 11.22 13.32
C ARG A 141 -6.28 11.57 12.11
N GLY A 142 -6.87 10.57 11.44
CA GLY A 142 -7.81 10.77 10.34
C GLY A 142 -7.44 10.03 9.05
N TRP A 143 -6.20 9.56 8.91
CA TRP A 143 -5.77 8.83 7.71
C TRP A 143 -6.58 7.56 7.45
N GLU A 144 -6.97 6.85 8.51
CA GLU A 144 -7.74 5.61 8.39
C GLU A 144 -9.10 5.83 7.72
N GLN A 145 -9.73 7.00 7.93
CA GLN A 145 -11.02 7.30 7.30
C GLN A 145 -10.87 7.49 5.79
N LEU A 146 -9.81 8.19 5.37
CA LEU A 146 -9.50 8.39 3.95
C LEU A 146 -9.09 7.08 3.28
N THR A 147 -8.22 6.30 3.91
CA THR A 147 -7.75 5.02 3.35
C THR A 147 -8.84 3.95 3.34
N ASP A 148 -9.78 3.98 4.29
CA ASP A 148 -10.98 3.15 4.23
C ASP A 148 -11.88 3.55 3.05
N ALA A 149 -12.00 4.85 2.75
CA ALA A 149 -12.71 5.30 1.56
C ALA A 149 -12.01 4.87 0.25
N ILE A 150 -10.67 4.89 0.22
CA ILE A 150 -9.89 4.36 -0.92
C ILE A 150 -10.16 2.86 -1.13
N ILE A 151 -10.16 2.06 -0.06
CA ILE A 151 -10.43 0.61 -0.14
C ILE A 151 -11.86 0.36 -0.67
N ARG A 152 -12.86 1.11 -0.17
CA ARG A 152 -14.25 1.01 -0.66
C ARG A 152 -14.35 1.39 -2.13
N ALA A 153 -13.72 2.48 -2.55
CA ALA A 153 -13.74 2.91 -3.96
C ALA A 153 -13.19 1.83 -4.91
N VAL A 154 -12.18 1.06 -4.48
CA VAL A 154 -11.69 -0.10 -5.25
C VAL A 154 -12.71 -1.26 -5.21
N ALA A 155 -13.29 -1.55 -4.05
CA ALA A 155 -14.27 -2.63 -3.88
C ALA A 155 -15.63 -2.35 -4.55
N GLU A 156 -15.94 -1.09 -4.87
CA GLU A 156 -17.13 -0.68 -5.61
C GLU A 156 -16.93 -0.79 -7.13
N GLN A 157 -15.70 -1.02 -7.61
CA GLN A 157 -15.47 -1.22 -9.03
C GLN A 157 -16.03 -2.52 -9.54
N GLU A 158 -16.48 -2.50 -10.79
CA GLU A 158 -16.96 -3.72 -11.43
C GLU A 158 -15.85 -4.74 -11.67
N ALA A 159 -14.61 -4.27 -11.83
CA ALA A 159 -13.49 -5.08 -12.26
C ALA A 159 -12.94 -5.96 -11.10
N PRO A 160 -12.88 -7.30 -11.27
CA PRO A 160 -12.36 -8.23 -10.27
C PRO A 160 -10.95 -7.86 -9.81
N THR A 161 -10.75 -7.74 -8.50
CA THR A 161 -9.52 -7.19 -7.90
C THR A 161 -9.06 -8.08 -6.74
N VAL A 162 -7.74 -8.23 -6.59
CA VAL A 162 -7.14 -9.02 -5.50
C VAL A 162 -6.78 -8.12 -4.33
N PHE A 163 -7.21 -8.44 -3.12
CA PHE A 163 -6.83 -7.77 -1.88
C PHE A 163 -5.92 -8.66 -1.04
N MET A 164 -4.67 -8.25 -0.86
CA MET A 164 -3.67 -8.94 -0.04
C MET A 164 -3.60 -8.30 1.34
N LEU A 165 -4.17 -8.99 2.33
CA LEU A 165 -4.35 -8.49 3.68
C LEU A 165 -3.41 -9.22 4.65
N TRP A 166 -2.24 -8.63 4.87
CA TRP A 166 -1.16 -9.25 5.64
C TRP A 166 -1.09 -8.73 7.07
N GLY A 167 -1.39 -9.61 8.03
CA GLY A 167 -1.47 -9.27 9.46
C GLY A 167 -2.85 -8.77 9.89
N SER A 168 -3.08 -8.76 11.21
CA SER A 168 -4.39 -8.48 11.80
C SER A 168 -4.95 -7.10 11.44
N HIS A 169 -4.11 -6.08 11.35
CA HIS A 169 -4.53 -4.72 11.00
C HIS A 169 -5.08 -4.63 9.57
N ALA A 170 -4.40 -5.25 8.61
CA ALA A 170 -4.87 -5.31 7.23
C ALA A 170 -6.11 -6.22 7.10
N GLN A 171 -6.13 -7.36 7.80
CA GLN A 171 -7.27 -8.28 7.80
C GLN A 171 -8.55 -7.64 8.37
N ALA A 172 -8.42 -6.73 9.34
CA ALA A 172 -9.55 -5.97 9.87
C ALA A 172 -10.23 -5.06 8.82
N LYS A 173 -9.59 -4.84 7.65
CA LYS A 173 -10.17 -4.11 6.53
C LYS A 173 -10.98 -4.99 5.56
N ALA A 174 -10.95 -6.31 5.72
CA ALA A 174 -11.74 -7.24 4.87
C ALA A 174 -13.24 -6.89 4.79
N PRO A 175 -13.92 -6.47 5.88
CA PRO A 175 -15.33 -6.08 5.81
C PRO A 175 -15.60 -4.90 4.85
N LEU A 176 -14.62 -4.05 4.58
CA LEU A 176 -14.77 -2.95 3.61
C LEU A 176 -14.87 -3.45 2.17
N VAL A 177 -14.31 -4.63 1.89
CA VAL A 177 -14.33 -5.25 0.57
C VAL A 177 -15.61 -6.08 0.39
N THR A 178 -16.05 -6.78 1.44
CA THR A 178 -17.22 -7.67 1.37
C THR A 178 -18.56 -6.96 1.65
N ALA A 179 -18.56 -5.68 2.02
CA ALA A 179 -19.76 -4.95 2.43
C ALA A 179 -20.84 -4.88 1.33
N SER A 180 -20.45 -4.95 0.05
CA SER A 180 -21.37 -4.98 -1.08
C SER A 180 -22.13 -6.32 -1.21
N GLY A 181 -21.71 -7.36 -0.48
CA GLY A 181 -22.23 -8.73 -0.63
C GLY A 181 -21.75 -9.44 -1.88
N ASP A 182 -20.76 -8.85 -2.58
CA ASP A 182 -20.22 -9.32 -3.85
C ASP A 182 -18.95 -10.15 -3.65
N ASP A 183 -18.85 -11.29 -4.34
CA ASP A 183 -17.70 -12.20 -4.28
C ASP A 183 -16.75 -12.06 -5.49
N ARG A 184 -16.91 -11.02 -6.33
CA ARG A 184 -16.03 -10.74 -7.48
C ARG A 184 -14.58 -10.44 -7.10
N HIS A 185 -14.31 -10.11 -5.85
CA HIS A 185 -12.96 -9.79 -5.39
C HIS A 185 -12.33 -10.98 -4.67
N LEU A 186 -11.04 -11.22 -4.91
CA LEU A 186 -10.28 -12.22 -4.18
C LEU A 186 -9.63 -11.59 -2.96
N ILE A 187 -9.94 -12.09 -1.77
CA ILE A 187 -9.26 -11.69 -0.53
C ILE A 187 -8.26 -12.79 -0.13
N LEU A 188 -6.98 -12.43 -0.10
CA LEU A 188 -5.90 -13.30 0.35
C LEU A 188 -5.36 -12.82 1.69
N THR A 189 -5.49 -13.64 2.73
CA THR A 189 -5.05 -13.31 4.09
C THR A 189 -3.87 -14.19 4.52
N ALA A 190 -2.89 -13.57 5.19
CA ALA A 190 -1.76 -14.24 5.81
C ALA A 190 -1.29 -13.47 7.04
N PRO A 191 -0.52 -14.07 7.96
CA PRO A 191 0.25 -13.32 8.95
C PRO A 191 1.14 -12.26 8.29
N HIS A 192 1.54 -11.24 9.05
CA HIS A 192 2.41 -10.17 8.53
C HIS A 192 3.81 -10.72 8.14
N PRO A 193 4.47 -10.20 7.09
CA PRO A 193 5.82 -10.62 6.67
C PRO A 193 6.95 -10.26 7.65
N SER A 194 6.64 -9.64 8.80
CA SER A 194 7.65 -9.30 9.83
C SER A 194 8.33 -10.57 10.36
N PRO A 195 9.63 -10.51 10.72
CA PRO A 195 10.32 -11.62 11.38
C PRO A 195 9.56 -12.22 12.59
N LEU A 196 8.75 -11.42 13.29
CA LEU A 196 7.97 -11.84 14.46
C LEU A 196 6.83 -12.82 14.13
N SER A 197 6.35 -12.81 12.89
CA SER A 197 5.15 -13.55 12.47
C SER A 197 5.32 -14.38 11.21
N ALA A 198 6.41 -14.21 10.47
CA ALA A 198 6.50 -14.77 9.12
C ALA A 198 6.46 -16.32 9.10
N TYR A 199 7.04 -16.98 10.11
CA TYR A 199 6.99 -18.44 10.23
C TYR A 199 5.63 -18.99 10.67
N LYS A 200 4.67 -18.14 11.01
CA LYS A 200 3.32 -18.54 11.45
C LYS A 200 2.33 -18.70 10.29
N GLY A 201 2.81 -18.67 9.04
CA GLY A 201 1.99 -18.82 7.84
C GLY A 201 2.16 -17.73 6.77
N TRP A 202 3.11 -16.80 6.91
CA TRP A 202 3.51 -15.95 5.79
C TRP A 202 4.25 -16.77 4.74
N PHE A 203 5.25 -17.56 5.17
CA PHE A 203 5.96 -18.44 4.26
C PHE A 203 5.08 -19.61 3.82
N GLY A 204 5.04 -19.85 2.51
CA GLY A 204 4.16 -20.84 1.89
C GLY A 204 2.73 -20.35 1.67
N SER A 205 2.49 -19.04 1.83
CA SER A 205 1.19 -18.44 1.55
C SER A 205 0.81 -18.54 0.07
N GLY A 206 1.79 -18.45 -0.82
CA GLY A 206 1.60 -18.50 -2.28
C GLY A 206 0.76 -17.35 -2.83
N HIS A 207 0.75 -16.18 -2.18
CA HIS A 207 -0.16 -15.09 -2.54
C HIS A 207 0.09 -14.51 -3.93
N PHE A 208 1.34 -14.47 -4.39
CA PHE A 208 1.69 -13.84 -5.67
C PHE A 208 1.22 -14.69 -6.85
N SER A 209 1.45 -16.01 -6.79
CA SER A 209 0.94 -16.94 -7.81
C SER A 209 -0.59 -17.03 -7.80
N LYS A 210 -1.23 -17.08 -6.62
CA LYS A 210 -2.69 -17.06 -6.49
C LYS A 210 -3.30 -15.79 -7.08
N ALA A 211 -2.69 -14.63 -6.84
CA ALA A 211 -3.15 -13.37 -7.43
C ALA A 211 -3.08 -13.39 -8.96
N ASN A 212 -1.95 -13.84 -9.52
CA ASN A 212 -1.80 -13.96 -10.98
C ASN A 212 -2.80 -14.97 -11.58
N ALA A 213 -3.01 -16.12 -10.93
CA ALA A 213 -3.99 -17.11 -11.38
C ALA A 213 -5.41 -16.52 -11.40
N PHE A 214 -5.80 -15.79 -10.36
CA PHE A 214 -7.08 -15.13 -10.28
C PHE A 214 -7.26 -14.06 -11.35
N LEU A 215 -6.29 -13.15 -11.51
CA LEU A 215 -6.34 -12.10 -12.51
C LEU A 215 -6.43 -12.68 -13.92
N ALA A 216 -5.65 -13.72 -14.22
CA ALA A 216 -5.67 -14.40 -15.51
C ALA A 216 -7.04 -15.03 -15.80
N ALA A 217 -7.63 -15.71 -14.82
CA ALA A 217 -8.96 -16.32 -14.94
C ALA A 217 -10.08 -15.29 -15.20
N HIS A 218 -9.90 -14.04 -14.77
CA HIS A 218 -10.84 -12.94 -14.97
C HIS A 218 -10.45 -11.99 -16.13
N GLY A 219 -9.50 -12.38 -16.98
CA GLY A 219 -9.09 -11.56 -18.13
C GLY A 219 -8.39 -10.24 -17.75
N ARG A 220 -7.92 -10.09 -16.50
CA ARG A 220 -7.19 -8.91 -15.99
C ARG A 220 -5.68 -8.97 -16.26
N GLY A 221 -5.22 -9.99 -16.98
CA GLY A 221 -3.80 -10.26 -17.23
C GLY A 221 -3.09 -10.83 -16.00
N THR A 222 -1.79 -10.56 -15.87
CA THR A 222 -0.97 -10.93 -14.70
C THR A 222 -0.08 -9.76 -14.30
N ILE A 223 0.50 -9.82 -13.10
CA ILE A 223 1.54 -8.91 -12.64
C ILE A 223 2.89 -9.59 -12.83
N ASP A 224 3.83 -8.88 -13.45
CA ASP A 224 5.25 -9.20 -13.34
C ASP A 224 5.74 -8.76 -11.96
N TRP A 225 5.83 -9.72 -11.05
CA TRP A 225 6.30 -9.50 -9.68
C TRP A 225 7.81 -9.34 -9.59
N SER A 226 8.56 -9.48 -10.69
CA SER A 226 9.99 -9.17 -10.66
C SER A 226 10.21 -7.71 -10.27
N VAL A 227 11.37 -7.40 -9.71
CA VAL A 227 11.78 -6.02 -9.50
C VAL A 227 12.98 -5.81 -10.42
N PRO A 228 12.82 -5.03 -11.50
CA PRO A 228 13.89 -4.78 -12.45
C PRO A 228 15.11 -4.19 -11.74
N PRO A 229 16.33 -4.53 -12.18
CA PRO A 229 17.53 -3.84 -11.70
C PRO A 229 17.38 -2.33 -11.84
N MET A 230 17.91 -1.58 -10.88
CA MET A 230 18.05 -0.13 -11.05
C MET A 230 18.86 0.14 -12.32
N ALA A 231 18.32 0.97 -13.22
CA ALA A 231 19.08 1.47 -14.36
C ALA A 231 20.37 2.09 -13.82
N SER A 232 21.50 1.72 -14.44
CA SER A 232 22.76 2.40 -14.18
C SER A 232 22.56 3.88 -14.52
N ALA A 233 22.78 4.76 -13.55
CA ALA A 233 22.82 6.20 -13.79
C ALA A 233 24.00 6.55 -14.71
#